data_AF-A0A1B6I9H5-F1
#
_entry.id   AF-A0A1B6I9H5-F1
#
_cell.length_a   1.000
_cell.length_b   1.000
_cell.length_c   1.000
_cell.angle_alpha   90.00
_cell.angle_beta   90.00
_cell.angle_gamma   90.00
#
_symmetry.space_group_name_H-M   'P 1'
#
loop_
_entity.id
_entity.type
_entity.pdbx_description
1 polymer ?
#
loop_
_entity_poly.entity_id
_entity_poly.type
_entity_poly.pdbx_seq_one_letter_code
_entity_poly.pdbx_strand_id
1 'polypeptide(L)'
;RRAGRMGLVTMDTRVVTVLVSSLVLSSGVIQDQLLETRTCTTTEFKCNNNRCIPLHWQCDNENDCRDGSDEDPHNCQQRVCGPEEFTCRGMVGECVPLTWMCDDNPDCSDGSDEKAC
;
A
#
# COMPACT_ATOMS: atom_id res chain seq x y z
N ARG A 1 36.88 -11.54 -60.00
CA ARG A 1 35.61 -11.68 -59.24
C ARG A 1 35.30 -10.32 -58.61
N ARG A 2 34.06 -9.86 -58.85
CA ARG A 2 33.31 -8.78 -58.16
C ARG A 2 33.94 -7.39 -58.08
N ALA A 3 33.55 -6.62 -59.09
CA ALA A 3 33.42 -5.17 -59.08
C ALA A 3 32.38 -4.69 -58.06
N GLY A 4 32.44 -3.40 -57.71
CA GLY A 4 31.31 -2.70 -57.13
C GLY A 4 31.71 -1.37 -56.50
N ARG A 5 31.61 -0.30 -57.27
CA ARG A 5 32.07 1.07 -56.98
C ARG A 5 31.02 1.87 -56.19
N MET A 6 31.51 2.89 -55.50
CA MET A 6 30.86 3.96 -54.71
C MET A 6 29.40 4.35 -55.02
N GLY A 7 28.68 4.67 -53.94
CA GLY A 7 27.52 5.57 -53.93
C GLY A 7 27.23 6.04 -52.50
N LEU A 8 27.52 7.32 -52.23
CA LEU A 8 27.29 8.02 -50.96
C LEU A 8 25.91 8.67 -51.01
N VAL A 9 25.02 8.42 -50.05
CA VAL A 9 23.93 9.34 -49.70
C VAL A 9 23.76 9.34 -48.18
N THR A 10 23.93 10.52 -47.61
CA THR A 10 23.63 10.86 -46.23
C THR A 10 22.15 10.59 -45.95
N MET A 11 21.80 9.83 -44.92
CA MET A 11 20.42 9.79 -44.42
C MET A 11 20.39 10.22 -42.96
N ASP A 12 19.53 11.21 -42.75
CA ASP A 12 19.42 12.05 -41.57
C ASP A 12 18.81 11.33 -40.37
N THR A 13 19.41 11.68 -39.24
CA THR A 13 19.00 11.60 -37.83
C THR A 13 17.49 11.36 -37.55
N ARG A 14 17.20 10.29 -36.80
CA ARG A 14 16.05 10.12 -35.86
C ARG A 14 14.68 9.64 -36.34
N VAL A 15 14.41 9.28 -37.58
CA VAL A 15 13.06 8.80 -37.92
C VAL A 15 13.12 7.47 -38.67
N VAL A 16 12.29 6.55 -38.21
CA VAL A 16 11.89 5.32 -38.89
C VAL A 16 12.82 4.11 -38.65
N THR A 17 12.32 3.23 -37.78
CA THR A 17 12.48 1.77 -37.82
C THR A 17 13.85 1.18 -37.61
N VAL A 18 14.21 0.97 -36.34
CA VAL A 18 15.15 -0.08 -35.93
C VAL A 18 14.71 -0.45 -34.49
N LEU A 19 14.29 -1.67 -34.12
CA LEU A 19 15.01 -2.93 -34.24
C LEU A 19 14.06 -4.10 -33.85
N VAL A 20 13.87 -5.03 -34.77
CA VAL A 20 14.05 -6.49 -34.56
C VAL A 20 13.21 -7.25 -33.50
N SER A 21 12.43 -8.18 -34.04
CA SER A 21 12.45 -9.61 -33.65
C SER A 21 11.69 -10.06 -32.40
N SER A 22 10.43 -10.45 -32.60
CA SER A 22 9.94 -11.85 -32.57
C SER A 22 10.43 -12.86 -31.51
N LEU A 23 10.98 -12.47 -30.36
CA LEU A 23 11.49 -13.42 -29.36
C LEU A 23 11.09 -13.15 -27.90
N VAL A 24 9.99 -12.43 -27.64
CA VAL A 24 9.42 -12.41 -26.29
C VAL A 24 7.94 -12.78 -26.32
N LEU A 25 7.72 -14.10 -26.34
CA LEU A 25 6.69 -14.80 -25.58
C LEU A 25 5.35 -14.08 -25.43
N SER A 26 4.41 -14.34 -26.35
CA SER A 26 2.97 -14.27 -26.07
C SER A 26 2.56 -15.42 -25.13
N SER A 27 3.25 -15.56 -24.00
CA SER A 27 2.69 -16.22 -22.83
C SER A 27 1.55 -15.32 -22.38
N GLY A 28 0.36 -15.90 -22.21
CA GLY A 28 -0.79 -15.21 -21.64
C GLY A 28 -0.50 -14.71 -20.24
N VAL A 29 0.12 -13.53 -20.16
CA VAL A 29 0.30 -12.73 -18.96
C VAL A 29 -0.24 -11.35 -19.32
N ILE A 30 -1.57 -11.22 -19.30
CA ILE A 30 -2.17 -9.93 -19.01
C ILE A 30 -2.01 -9.74 -17.50
N GLN A 31 -0.78 -9.42 -17.09
CA GLN A 31 -0.51 -8.82 -15.79
C GLN A 31 -0.01 -7.41 -16.08
N ASP A 32 -0.99 -6.59 -16.43
CA ASP A 32 -1.08 -5.16 -16.13
C ASP A 32 0.27 -4.43 -15.96
N GLN A 33 0.76 -3.92 -17.08
CA GLN A 33 1.74 -2.84 -17.11
C GLN A 33 0.98 -1.56 -17.46
N LEU A 34 0.20 -1.06 -16.50
CA LEU A 34 0.09 0.38 -16.35
C LEU A 34 0.60 0.71 -14.95
N LEU A 35 1.27 1.84 -14.85
CA LEU A 35 1.81 2.40 -13.62
C LEU A 35 0.65 2.77 -12.69
N GLU A 36 -0.10 1.79 -12.21
CA GLU A 36 -1.17 2.02 -11.29
C GLU A 36 -0.49 2.34 -9.97
N THR A 37 -0.65 3.58 -9.54
CA THR A 37 -0.50 3.94 -8.14
C THR A 37 -1.21 2.85 -7.33
N ARG A 38 -0.48 1.95 -6.67
CA ARG A 38 -1.07 1.01 -5.71
C ARG A 38 -1.66 1.86 -4.60
N THR A 39 -2.89 2.30 -4.83
CA THR A 39 -3.73 2.98 -3.87
C THR A 39 -4.13 1.90 -2.90
N CYS A 40 -3.84 2.12 -1.61
CA CYS A 40 -4.29 1.19 -0.58
C CYS A 40 -5.81 1.03 -0.70
N THR A 41 -6.30 -0.17 -0.46
CA THR A 41 -7.75 -0.42 -0.44
C THR A 41 -8.41 0.37 0.67
N THR A 42 -9.74 0.50 0.64
CA THR A 42 -10.49 1.22 1.69
C THR A 42 -10.35 0.60 3.08
N THR A 43 -9.85 -0.63 3.17
CA THR A 43 -9.60 -1.39 4.40
C THR A 43 -8.13 -1.40 4.81
N GLU A 44 -7.29 -0.63 4.13
CA GLU A 44 -5.86 -0.52 4.39
C GLU A 44 -5.47 0.91 4.72
N PHE A 45 -4.55 1.08 5.67
CA PHE A 45 -3.90 2.34 5.96
C PHE A 45 -2.66 2.50 5.07
N LYS A 46 -2.46 3.73 4.54
CA LYS A 46 -1.29 4.08 3.73
C LYS A 46 -0.22 4.74 4.61
N CYS A 47 0.88 4.03 4.84
CA CYS A 47 2.07 4.54 5.50
C CYS A 47 2.74 5.69 4.72
N ASN A 48 3.53 6.52 5.41
CA ASN A 48 4.29 7.60 4.79
C ASN A 48 5.33 7.09 3.77
N ASN A 49 5.82 5.86 3.95
CA ASN A 49 6.72 5.20 2.98
C ASN A 49 5.99 4.58 1.77
N ASN A 50 4.68 4.82 1.61
CA ASN A 50 3.80 4.24 0.58
C ASN A 50 3.54 2.72 0.70
N ARG A 51 3.85 2.11 1.84
CA ARG A 51 3.36 0.78 2.18
C ARG A 51 1.88 0.84 2.57
N CYS A 52 1.16 -0.24 2.31
CA CYS A 52 -0.19 -0.45 2.83
C CYS A 52 -0.12 -1.50 3.94
N ILE A 53 -0.82 -1.24 5.04
CA ILE A 53 -1.04 -2.18 6.14
C ILE A 53 -2.55 -2.28 6.37
N PRO A 54 -3.07 -3.36 6.98
CA PRO A 54 -4.46 -3.44 7.39
C PRO A 54 -4.86 -2.26 8.29
N LEU A 55 -6.07 -1.70 8.12
CA LEU A 55 -6.53 -0.56 8.92
C LEU A 55 -6.55 -0.85 10.43
N HIS A 56 -6.68 -2.12 10.82
CA HIS A 56 -6.67 -2.52 12.24
C HIS A 56 -5.27 -2.52 12.86
N TRP A 57 -4.20 -2.48 12.06
CA TRP A 57 -2.80 -2.30 12.50
C TRP A 57 -2.40 -0.81 12.58
N GLN A 58 -3.35 0.10 12.37
CA GLN A 58 -3.10 1.52 12.61
C GLN A 58 -3.33 1.80 14.10
N CYS A 59 -2.30 2.21 14.84
CA CYS A 59 -2.39 2.55 16.26
C CYS A 59 -2.68 1.31 17.12
N ASP A 60 -1.91 0.25 16.91
CA ASP A 60 -1.99 -1.00 17.68
C ASP A 60 -0.75 -1.24 18.58
N ASN A 61 0.08 -0.20 18.75
CA ASN A 61 1.37 -0.19 19.46
C ASN A 61 2.52 -0.92 18.75
N GLU A 62 2.32 -1.45 17.55
CA GLU A 62 3.38 -2.10 16.78
C GLU A 62 3.77 -1.26 15.55
N ASN A 63 5.07 -1.23 15.23
CA ASN A 63 5.55 -0.50 14.05
C ASN A 63 5.45 -1.39 12.80
N ASP A 64 4.24 -1.52 12.28
CA ASP A 64 3.95 -2.24 11.05
C ASP A 64 4.35 -1.47 9.81
N CYS A 65 4.30 -0.14 9.80
CA CYS A 65 4.75 0.66 8.67
C CYS A 65 6.26 0.59 8.44
N ARG A 66 7.05 0.17 9.44
CA ARG A 66 8.54 0.24 9.51
C ARG A 66 9.10 1.65 9.59
N ASP A 67 8.34 2.65 9.20
CA ASP A 67 8.64 4.08 9.42
C ASP A 67 7.87 4.67 10.63
N GLY A 68 7.01 3.89 11.29
CA GLY A 68 6.25 4.29 12.48
C GLY A 68 5.09 5.23 12.21
N SER A 69 4.68 5.41 10.95
CA SER A 69 3.58 6.33 10.61
C SER A 69 2.20 5.82 11.00
N ASP A 70 2.03 4.52 11.13
CA ASP A 70 0.88 3.86 11.74
C ASP A 70 0.70 4.22 13.21
N GLU A 71 1.79 4.37 13.94
CA GLU A 71 1.80 4.70 15.37
C GLU A 71 1.98 6.21 15.65
N ASP A 72 1.95 7.05 14.59
CA ASP A 72 2.07 8.50 14.78
C ASP A 72 0.76 9.09 15.34
N PRO A 73 0.82 9.89 16.43
CA PRO A 73 -0.37 10.47 17.06
C PRO A 73 -1.27 11.27 16.10
N HIS A 74 -0.70 11.89 15.06
CA HIS A 74 -1.48 12.66 14.09
C HIS A 74 -2.29 11.75 13.16
N ASN A 75 -1.77 10.57 12.81
CA ASN A 75 -2.48 9.59 11.99
C ASN A 75 -3.54 8.87 12.84
N CYS A 76 -3.24 8.60 14.11
CA CYS A 76 -4.15 8.00 15.06
C CYS A 76 -5.38 8.86 15.39
N GLN A 77 -5.22 10.18 15.44
CA GLN A 77 -6.34 11.12 15.61
C GLN A 77 -7.39 11.06 14.49
N GLN A 78 -7.02 10.56 13.31
CA GLN A 78 -7.93 10.44 12.18
C GLN A 78 -8.66 9.10 12.13
N ARG A 79 -8.25 8.12 12.94
CA ARG A 79 -8.94 6.82 13.03
C ARG A 79 -10.23 6.99 13.82
N VAL A 80 -11.35 6.84 13.11
CA VAL A 80 -12.68 6.74 13.71
C VAL A 80 -13.05 5.26 13.72
N CYS A 81 -13.31 4.71 14.90
CA CYS A 81 -13.76 3.32 15.03
C CYS A 81 -15.08 3.12 14.28
N GLY A 82 -15.26 1.93 13.71
CA GLY A 82 -16.50 1.54 13.05
C GLY A 82 -17.70 1.55 14.00
N PRO A 83 -18.93 1.47 13.44
CA PRO A 83 -20.15 1.51 14.24
C PRO A 83 -20.31 0.29 15.18
N GLU A 84 -19.58 -0.80 14.93
CA GLU A 84 -19.60 -2.03 15.74
C GLU A 84 -18.31 -2.21 16.57
N GLU A 85 -17.55 -1.13 16.74
CA GLU A 85 -16.31 -1.11 17.51
C GLU A 85 -16.41 -0.09 18.67
N PHE A 86 -15.82 -0.44 19.81
CA PHE A 86 -15.60 0.42 20.96
C PHE A 86 -14.28 1.18 20.81
N THR A 87 -14.29 2.48 21.08
CA THR A 87 -13.07 3.31 21.11
C THR A 87 -12.44 3.25 22.49
N CYS A 88 -11.23 2.72 22.56
CA CYS A 88 -10.45 2.67 23.79
C CYS A 88 -10.06 4.08 24.25
N ARG A 89 -9.93 4.26 25.57
CA ARG A 89 -9.66 5.57 26.18
C ARG A 89 -8.17 5.87 26.30
N GLY A 90 -7.34 4.83 26.30
CA GLY A 90 -5.89 4.94 26.50
C GLY A 90 -5.16 5.51 25.29
N MET A 91 -5.30 4.86 24.14
CA MET A 91 -4.69 5.28 22.89
C MET A 91 -5.75 5.83 21.93
N VAL A 92 -5.46 6.99 21.35
CA VAL A 92 -6.34 7.60 20.34
C VAL A 92 -6.36 6.67 19.12
N GLY A 93 -7.54 6.27 18.66
CA GLY A 93 -7.68 5.40 17.50
C GLY A 93 -7.58 3.90 17.78
N GLU A 94 -7.29 3.46 19.00
CA GLU A 94 -7.40 2.04 19.35
C GLU A 94 -8.88 1.64 19.41
N CYS A 95 -9.24 0.60 18.65
CA CYS A 95 -10.61 0.11 18.52
C CYS A 95 -10.65 -1.39 18.78
N VAL A 96 -11.63 -1.82 19.57
CA VAL A 96 -11.93 -3.23 19.82
C VAL A 96 -13.38 -3.51 19.41
N PRO A 97 -13.76 -4.73 19.01
CA PRO A 97 -15.15 -5.08 18.76
C PRO A 97 -16.05 -4.78 19.97
N LEU A 98 -17.28 -4.27 19.76
CA LEU A 98 -18.24 -4.06 20.86
C LEU A 98 -18.53 -5.34 21.66
N THR A 99 -18.33 -6.51 21.06
CA THR A 99 -18.48 -7.82 21.74
C THR A 99 -17.40 -8.11 22.77
N TRP A 100 -16.27 -7.40 22.74
CA TRP A 100 -15.15 -7.52 23.69
C TRP A 100 -15.25 -6.47 24.80
N MET A 101 -16.28 -5.63 24.79
CA MET A 101 -16.55 -4.74 25.90
C MET A 101 -17.20 -5.53 27.04
N CYS A 102 -16.60 -5.50 28.24
CA CYS A 102 -17.10 -6.17 29.43
C CYS A 102 -17.10 -7.70 29.31
N ASP A 103 -16.06 -8.28 28.70
CA ASP A 103 -15.96 -9.73 28.47
C ASP A 103 -15.00 -10.46 29.44
N ASP A 104 -14.58 -9.77 30.51
CA ASP A 104 -13.59 -10.18 31.52
C ASP A 104 -12.14 -10.27 30.98
N ASN A 105 -11.87 -9.80 29.76
CA ASN A 105 -10.53 -9.73 29.18
C ASN A 105 -10.17 -8.29 28.79
N PRO A 106 -9.01 -7.74 29.23
CA PRO A 106 -8.56 -6.42 28.79
C PRO A 106 -7.99 -6.50 27.38
N ASP A 107 -8.74 -6.03 26.39
CA ASP A 107 -8.33 -5.92 24.99
C ASP A 107 -7.79 -4.54 24.62
N CYS A 108 -8.29 -3.48 25.28
CA CYS A 108 -7.65 -2.16 25.15
C CYS A 108 -6.27 -2.16 25.84
N SER A 109 -5.31 -1.38 25.33
CA SER A 109 -3.99 -1.21 25.96
C SER A 109 -4.06 -0.64 27.39
N ASP A 110 -5.09 0.18 27.66
CA ASP A 110 -5.39 0.69 29.01
C ASP A 110 -6.44 -0.16 29.75
N GLY A 111 -6.97 -1.23 29.15
CA GLY A 111 -8.08 -2.02 29.70
C GLY A 111 -9.34 -1.17 29.91
N SER A 112 -9.57 -0.16 29.06
CA SER A 112 -10.68 0.78 29.20
C SER A 112 -12.04 0.14 28.93
N ASP A 113 -12.04 -0.83 28.02
CA ASP A 113 -13.13 -1.74 27.69
C ASP A 113 -13.70 -2.46 28.92
N GLU A 114 -12.84 -2.89 29.85
CA GLU A 114 -13.27 -3.60 31.07
C GLU A 114 -13.59 -2.67 32.26
N LYS A 115 -13.16 -1.41 32.18
CA LYS A 115 -13.38 -0.39 33.23
C LYS A 115 -14.66 0.42 33.02
N ALA A 116 -15.24 0.37 31.81
CA ALA A 116 -16.38 1.18 31.40
C ALA A 116 -17.68 0.36 31.27
N CYS A 117 -17.82 -0.64 32.14
CA CYS A 117 -19.08 -1.30 32.51
C CYS A 117 -19.71 -0.56 33.72
#